data_AF-A0A257V5Z6-F1
#
_entry.id   AF-A0A257V5Z6-F1
#
_cell.length_a   1.000
_cell.length_b   1.000
_cell.length_c   1.000
_cell.angle_alpha   90.00
_cell.angle_beta   90.00
_cell.angle_gamma   90.00
#
_symmetry.space_group_name_H-M   'P 1'
#
loop_
_entity.id
_entity.type
_entity.pdbx_description
1 polymer ?
#
loop_
_entity_poly.entity_id
_entity_poly.type
_entity_poly.pdbx_seq_one_letter_code
_entity_poly.pdbx_strand_id
1 'polypeptide(L)'
;DHGKQTENLRRDDALKLRMALNRILEQFDVTQFGGIFPAPVEAEAAPPSAGEPDPAAAAGEVPVSPFQADGLLQEYVSKILFALELVGDDRPAAETVTAKELASLRLEACEVEACRRLLDGQPPSASIGYERARLLVQAAALRIRMDEEAREIDRLHRRGSDHLAETLERGSQSLQRASEIDRRFGWLVDDALYRGDTNHLEQLYRCRFRLLRAYSGLWLIHNERGGISPF
;
A
#
# COMPACT_ATOMS: atom_id res chain seq x y z
N ASP A 1 -39.65 23.70 -22.84
CA ASP A 1 -38.74 22.73 -23.48
C ASP A 1 -37.28 22.72 -23.03
N HIS A 2 -36.80 23.66 -22.21
CA HIS A 2 -35.39 23.68 -21.79
C HIS A 2 -34.98 22.60 -20.75
N GLY A 3 -35.92 22.01 -20.00
CA GLY A 3 -35.60 20.99 -18.99
C GLY A 3 -35.18 19.64 -19.59
N LYS A 4 -35.88 19.18 -20.64
CA LYS A 4 -35.62 17.88 -21.30
C LYS A 4 -34.26 17.84 -22.01
N GLN A 5 -33.78 18.97 -22.52
CA GLN A 5 -32.46 19.04 -23.18
C GLN A 5 -31.30 18.87 -22.19
N THR A 6 -31.43 19.40 -20.96
CA THR A 6 -30.37 19.27 -19.94
C THR A 6 -30.28 17.87 -19.32
N GLU A 7 -31.40 17.15 -19.21
CA GLU A 7 -31.40 15.75 -18.75
C GLU A 7 -30.80 14.81 -19.80
N ASN A 8 -31.07 15.06 -21.08
CA ASN A 8 -30.48 14.28 -22.17
C ASN A 8 -28.96 14.47 -22.26
N LEU A 9 -28.44 15.70 -22.06
CA LEU A 9 -26.99 15.94 -21.99
C LEU A 9 -26.33 15.07 -20.91
N ARG A 10 -26.91 15.02 -19.70
CA ARG A 10 -26.34 14.22 -18.59
C ARG A 10 -26.35 12.72 -18.86
N ARG A 11 -27.39 12.22 -19.54
CA ARG A 11 -27.54 10.80 -19.86
C ARG A 11 -26.60 10.38 -20.99
N ASP A 12 -26.47 11.22 -22.02
CA ASP A 12 -25.55 10.98 -23.14
C ASP A 12 -24.10 11.07 -22.68
N ASP A 13 -23.76 12.00 -21.78
CA ASP A 13 -22.40 12.12 -21.25
C ASP A 13 -22.04 10.96 -20.31
N ALA A 14 -23.01 10.45 -19.53
CA ALA A 14 -22.82 9.23 -18.75
C ALA A 14 -22.60 7.99 -19.64
N LEU A 15 -23.30 7.90 -20.78
CA LEU A 15 -23.10 6.83 -21.75
C LEU A 15 -21.72 6.93 -22.42
N LYS A 16 -21.29 8.13 -22.81
CA LYS A 16 -19.94 8.35 -23.35
C LYS A 16 -18.86 7.99 -22.34
N LEU A 17 -19.04 8.34 -21.07
CA LEU A 17 -18.12 7.97 -19.99
C LEU A 17 -18.04 6.45 -19.82
N ARG A 18 -19.19 5.76 -19.85
CA ARG A 18 -19.24 4.29 -19.77
C ARG A 18 -18.55 3.63 -20.96
N MET A 19 -18.75 4.16 -22.17
CA MET A 19 -18.09 3.66 -23.38
C MET A 19 -16.58 3.90 -23.35
N ALA A 20 -16.13 5.06 -22.84
CA ALA A 20 -14.71 5.35 -22.67
C ALA A 20 -14.06 4.41 -21.64
N LEU A 21 -14.74 4.17 -20.50
CA LEU A 21 -14.28 3.24 -19.48
C LEU A 21 -14.20 1.80 -20.01
N ASN A 22 -15.23 1.32 -20.70
CA ASN A 22 -15.21 -0.03 -21.29
C ASN A 22 -14.11 -0.17 -22.34
N ARG A 23 -13.86 0.86 -23.16
CA ARG A 23 -12.79 0.85 -24.16
C ARG A 23 -11.40 0.81 -23.53
N ILE A 24 -11.21 1.50 -22.40
CA ILE A 24 -9.97 1.41 -21.62
C ILE A 24 -9.85 0.00 -21.03
N LEU A 25 -10.91 -0.55 -20.43
CA LEU A 25 -10.90 -1.89 -19.86
C LEU A 25 -10.65 -3.00 -20.90
N GLU A 26 -11.15 -2.85 -22.13
CA GLU A 26 -10.86 -3.75 -23.26
C GLU A 26 -9.39 -3.67 -23.72
N GLN A 27 -8.72 -2.52 -23.54
CA GLN A 27 -7.29 -2.39 -23.80
C GLN A 27 -6.42 -3.00 -22.69
N PHE A 28 -6.97 -3.14 -21.48
CA PHE A 28 -6.34 -3.78 -20.33
C PHE A 28 -6.84 -5.21 -20.14
N ASP A 29 -6.89 -5.99 -21.22
CA ASP A 29 -7.25 -7.41 -21.16
C ASP A 29 -6.20 -8.17 -20.33
N VAL A 30 -6.62 -8.56 -19.11
CA VAL A 30 -5.83 -9.26 -18.08
C VAL A 30 -5.29 -10.61 -18.58
N THR A 31 -5.79 -11.10 -19.72
CA THR A 31 -5.30 -12.30 -20.39
C THR A 31 -3.87 -12.19 -20.93
N GLN A 32 -3.33 -10.97 -21.16
CA GLN A 32 -1.92 -10.80 -21.57
C GLN A 32 -0.90 -11.09 -20.46
N PHE A 33 -1.33 -11.18 -19.19
CA PHE A 33 -0.46 -11.60 -18.08
C PHE A 33 -0.59 -13.11 -17.75
N GLY A 34 -1.43 -13.86 -18.47
CA GLY A 34 -1.67 -15.28 -18.24
C GLY A 34 -0.53 -16.24 -18.60
N GLY A 35 0.62 -15.73 -19.07
CA GLY A 35 1.78 -16.54 -19.49
C GLY A 35 2.90 -16.70 -18.45
N ILE A 36 2.77 -16.13 -17.24
CA ILE A 36 3.85 -16.10 -16.22
C ILE A 36 3.60 -17.11 -15.08
N PHE A 37 2.79 -18.14 -15.31
CA PHE A 37 2.67 -19.26 -14.37
C PHE A 37 3.43 -20.46 -14.92
N PRO A 38 4.49 -20.95 -14.23
CA PRO A 38 5.03 -22.25 -14.57
C PRO A 38 3.96 -23.33 -14.28
N ALA A 39 3.88 -24.32 -15.17
CA ALA A 39 2.98 -25.45 -15.05
C ALA A 39 3.24 -26.24 -13.73
N PRO A 40 2.24 -26.99 -13.21
CA PRO A 40 2.43 -27.79 -12.00
C PRO A 40 3.43 -28.89 -12.31
N VAL A 41 4.51 -28.96 -11.53
CA VAL A 41 5.46 -30.07 -11.59
C VAL A 41 4.76 -31.30 -11.00
N GLU A 42 4.56 -32.32 -11.83
CA GLU A 42 4.06 -33.62 -11.41
C GLU A 42 4.96 -34.22 -10.32
N ALA A 43 4.33 -34.79 -9.30
CA ALA A 43 5.00 -35.45 -8.18
C ALA A 43 5.66 -36.74 -8.67
N GLU A 44 6.99 -36.70 -8.81
CA GLU A 44 7.80 -37.90 -9.05
C GLU A 44 8.41 -38.40 -7.73
N ALA A 45 8.31 -39.71 -7.53
CA ALA A 45 8.48 -40.42 -6.28
C ALA A 45 9.92 -40.40 -5.71
N ALA A 46 9.99 -40.47 -4.37
CA ALA A 46 11.22 -40.66 -3.60
C ALA A 46 11.88 -42.03 -3.83
N PRO A 47 13.21 -42.10 -3.65
CA PRO A 47 13.81 -43.23 -2.91
C PRO A 47 14.95 -42.74 -1.95
N PRO A 48 15.65 -43.61 -1.18
CA PRO A 48 15.48 -43.71 0.26
C PRO A 48 16.65 -43.16 1.10
N SER A 49 16.31 -42.84 2.35
CA SER A 49 17.12 -42.69 3.57
C SER A 49 18.66 -42.79 3.50
N ALA A 50 19.33 -41.71 3.90
CA ALA A 50 20.64 -41.77 4.56
C ALA A 50 20.85 -40.55 5.49
N GLY A 51 20.99 -40.84 6.79
CA GLY A 51 21.64 -39.97 7.78
C GLY A 51 20.73 -39.02 8.55
N GLU A 52 20.49 -39.34 9.83
CA GLU A 52 20.06 -38.35 10.83
C GLU A 52 21.07 -37.20 10.89
N PRO A 53 20.64 -35.92 10.76
CA PRO A 53 21.48 -34.80 11.14
C PRO A 53 21.20 -34.39 12.60
N ASP A 54 22.29 -34.26 13.35
CA ASP A 54 22.40 -33.74 14.72
C ASP A 54 21.44 -32.60 15.07
N PRO A 55 20.84 -32.58 16.29
CA PRO A 55 19.97 -31.50 16.76
C PRO A 55 20.81 -30.34 17.34
N ALA A 56 21.77 -29.82 16.58
CA ALA A 56 22.70 -28.79 17.06
C ALA A 56 23.11 -27.79 15.98
N ALA A 57 22.14 -27.23 15.26
CA ALA A 57 22.34 -26.01 14.49
C ALA A 57 21.01 -25.25 14.33
N ALA A 58 20.36 -24.91 15.45
CA ALA A 58 19.49 -23.75 15.45
C ALA A 58 20.38 -22.51 15.29
N ALA A 59 20.75 -22.22 14.05
CA ALA A 59 21.28 -20.92 13.68
C ALA A 59 20.27 -19.90 14.21
N GLY A 60 20.72 -19.01 15.08
CA GLY A 60 19.91 -17.92 15.59
C GLY A 60 19.47 -17.05 14.44
N GLU A 61 18.32 -17.35 13.85
CA GLU A 61 17.56 -16.41 13.05
C GLU A 61 17.20 -15.28 14.01
N VAL A 62 17.95 -14.18 13.89
CA VAL A 62 17.54 -12.91 14.51
C VAL A 62 16.13 -12.65 14.01
N PRO A 63 15.13 -12.50 14.91
CA PRO A 63 13.76 -12.24 14.48
C PRO A 63 13.76 -11.00 13.58
N VAL A 64 13.45 -11.21 12.30
CA VAL A 64 13.29 -10.12 11.32
C VAL A 64 12.19 -9.21 11.87
N SER A 65 12.53 -7.95 12.16
CA SER A 65 11.58 -7.02 12.75
C SER A 65 10.33 -6.92 11.86
N PRO A 66 9.12 -6.93 12.43
CA PRO A 66 7.90 -6.76 11.64
C PRO A 66 7.85 -5.43 10.89
N PHE A 67 8.63 -4.47 11.39
CA PHE A 67 8.78 -3.13 10.86
C PHE A 67 10.00 -2.97 9.97
N GLN A 68 10.73 -4.06 9.64
CA GLN A 68 11.78 -4.02 8.63
C GLN A 68 11.14 -3.75 7.27
N ALA A 69 11.01 -2.47 6.98
CA ALA A 69 10.65 -1.97 5.67
C ALA A 69 11.92 -1.87 4.82
N ASP A 70 11.78 -1.63 3.52
CA ASP A 70 12.96 -1.22 2.76
C ASP A 70 13.48 0.13 3.31
N GLY A 71 14.70 0.51 2.92
CA GLY A 71 15.28 1.79 3.35
C GLY A 71 14.42 3.01 2.99
N LEU A 72 13.49 2.88 2.03
CA LEU A 72 12.58 3.96 1.60
C LEU A 72 11.55 4.29 2.69
N LEU A 73 11.00 3.29 3.38
CA LEU A 73 9.89 3.47 4.31
C LEU A 73 10.32 3.52 5.79
N GLN A 74 11.54 3.09 6.11
CA GLN A 74 11.99 2.93 7.49
C GLN A 74 11.85 4.21 8.35
N GLU A 75 12.15 5.38 7.78
CA GLU A 75 12.00 6.67 8.46
C GLU A 75 10.54 6.91 8.87
N TYR A 76 9.59 6.65 7.96
CA TYR A 76 8.17 6.91 8.17
C TYR A 76 7.51 5.88 9.09
N VAL A 77 7.96 4.63 9.03
CA VAL A 77 7.58 3.62 10.02
C VAL A 77 8.05 4.04 11.41
N SER A 78 9.29 4.51 11.54
CA SER A 78 9.83 5.00 12.81
C SER A 78 9.05 6.22 13.34
N LYS A 79 8.67 7.17 12.46
CA LYS A 79 7.81 8.31 12.81
C LYS A 79 6.45 7.85 13.37
N ILE A 80 5.83 6.85 12.74
CA ILE A 80 4.55 6.29 13.21
C ILE A 80 4.73 5.66 14.60
N LEU A 81 5.74 4.80 14.77
CA LEU A 81 5.99 4.11 16.04
C LEU A 81 6.27 5.09 17.17
N PHE A 82 7.11 6.10 16.92
CA PHE A 82 7.40 7.13 17.91
C PHE A 82 6.15 7.94 18.30
N ALA A 83 5.30 8.30 17.34
CA ALA A 83 4.06 9.01 17.64
C ALA A 83 3.06 8.16 18.42
N LEU A 84 3.01 6.84 18.15
CA LEU A 84 2.21 5.90 18.92
C LEU A 84 2.73 5.71 20.35
N GLU A 85 4.05 5.63 20.52
CA GLU A 85 4.70 5.55 21.83
C GLU A 85 4.37 6.78 22.70
N LEU A 86 4.40 7.98 22.12
CA LEU A 86 4.07 9.22 22.83
C LEU A 86 2.60 9.28 23.27
N VAL A 87 1.70 8.64 22.52
CA VAL A 87 0.27 8.55 22.81
C VAL A 87 -0.02 7.52 23.90
N GLY A 88 0.77 6.43 23.96
CA GLY A 88 0.50 5.28 24.80
C GLY A 88 -0.60 4.36 24.26
N ASP A 89 -0.81 3.24 24.97
CA ASP A 89 -1.75 2.18 24.57
C ASP A 89 -3.03 2.10 25.44
N ASP A 90 -3.26 3.11 26.30
CA ASP A 90 -4.33 3.10 27.29
C ASP A 90 -5.75 3.31 26.70
N ARG A 91 -5.83 3.61 25.40
CA ARG A 91 -7.07 3.98 24.72
C ARG A 91 -7.28 3.22 23.41
N PRO A 92 -8.53 2.96 23.01
CA PRO A 92 -8.83 2.26 21.77
C PRO A 92 -8.30 3.01 20.54
N ALA A 93 -8.06 2.29 19.44
CA ALA A 93 -7.48 2.85 18.23
C ALA A 93 -8.31 4.00 17.63
N ALA A 94 -9.64 3.90 17.71
CA ALA A 94 -10.57 4.93 17.25
C ALA A 94 -10.43 6.27 18.01
N GLU A 95 -10.07 6.23 19.29
CA GLU A 95 -9.80 7.45 20.08
C GLU A 95 -8.36 7.92 19.84
N THR A 96 -7.43 6.96 19.75
CA THR A 96 -6.00 7.21 19.52
C THR A 96 -5.74 8.09 18.30
N VAL A 97 -6.41 7.85 17.18
CA VAL A 97 -6.22 8.63 15.94
C VAL A 97 -6.54 10.12 16.07
N THR A 98 -7.30 10.51 17.10
CA THR A 98 -7.64 11.91 17.38
C THR A 98 -6.60 12.63 18.24
N ALA A 99 -5.61 11.90 18.76
CA ALA A 99 -4.52 12.45 19.55
C ALA A 99 -3.72 13.48 18.75
N LYS A 100 -3.28 14.55 19.43
CA LYS A 100 -2.57 15.68 18.81
C LYS A 100 -1.28 15.23 18.11
N GLU A 101 -0.63 14.24 18.69
CA GLU A 101 0.63 13.63 18.25
C GLU A 101 0.47 12.88 16.91
N LEU A 102 -0.72 12.33 16.66
CA LEU A 102 -1.03 11.54 15.45
C LEU A 102 -1.79 12.35 14.38
N ALA A 103 -2.28 13.54 14.74
CA ALA A 103 -3.07 14.39 13.85
C ALA A 103 -2.33 14.73 12.54
N SER A 104 -1.01 14.92 12.59
CA SER A 104 -0.17 15.19 11.41
C SER A 104 -0.03 13.97 10.49
N LEU A 105 0.02 12.77 11.06
CA LEU A 105 0.17 11.51 10.32
C LEU A 105 -1.15 11.08 9.69
N ARG A 106 -2.30 11.54 10.22
CA ARG A 106 -3.65 11.24 9.73
C ARG A 106 -3.91 9.73 9.64
N LEU A 107 -3.44 8.96 10.62
CA LEU A 107 -3.64 7.52 10.65
C LEU A 107 -5.13 7.15 10.80
N GLU A 108 -5.52 6.01 10.26
CA GLU A 108 -6.82 5.37 10.51
C GLU A 108 -6.74 4.40 11.69
N ALA A 109 -7.89 4.10 12.30
CA ALA A 109 -7.96 3.18 13.43
C ALA A 109 -7.38 1.80 13.09
N CYS A 110 -7.68 1.28 11.89
CA CYS A 110 -7.12 0.00 11.42
C CYS A 110 -5.61 0.02 11.19
N GLU A 111 -5.02 1.18 10.84
CA GLU A 111 -3.57 1.35 10.70
C GLU A 111 -2.90 1.34 12.09
N VAL A 112 -3.52 2.01 13.08
CA VAL A 112 -3.09 1.98 14.48
C VAL A 112 -3.19 0.58 15.08
N GLU A 113 -4.30 -0.12 14.87
CA GLU A 113 -4.50 -1.51 15.31
C GLU A 113 -3.45 -2.44 14.68
N ALA A 114 -3.13 -2.25 13.40
CA ALA A 114 -2.10 -3.03 12.73
C ALA A 114 -0.71 -2.81 13.34
N CYS A 115 -0.34 -1.56 13.65
CA CYS A 115 0.91 -1.26 14.34
C CYS A 115 0.98 -1.94 15.72
N ARG A 116 -0.07 -1.79 16.55
CA ARG A 116 -0.13 -2.37 17.90
C ARG A 116 -0.03 -3.88 17.88
N ARG A 117 -0.81 -4.52 16.99
CA ARG A 117 -0.73 -5.96 16.73
C ARG A 117 0.72 -6.40 16.46
N LEU A 118 1.39 -5.76 15.51
CA LEU A 118 2.79 -6.10 15.18
C LEU A 118 3.75 -5.87 16.35
N LEU A 119 3.54 -4.85 17.18
CA LEU A 119 4.33 -4.61 18.41
C LEU A 119 4.10 -5.69 19.47
N ASP A 120 2.85 -6.15 19.62
CA ASP A 120 2.46 -7.23 20.54
C ASP A 120 2.93 -8.62 20.07
N GLY A 121 3.59 -8.71 18.91
CA GLY A 121 3.99 -9.97 18.30
C GLY A 121 2.80 -10.81 17.82
N GLN A 122 1.65 -10.18 17.57
CA GLN A 122 0.42 -10.83 17.12
C GLN A 122 -0.10 -10.18 15.84
N PRO A 123 -0.52 -10.93 14.83
CA PRO A 123 -0.57 -12.39 14.75
C PRO A 123 0.81 -12.98 14.38
N PRO A 124 0.99 -14.31 14.44
CA PRO A 124 2.27 -14.96 14.13
C PRO A 124 2.81 -14.57 12.76
N SER A 125 4.13 -14.43 12.63
CA SER A 125 4.79 -13.89 11.43
C SER A 125 4.49 -14.65 10.13
N ALA A 126 4.13 -15.93 10.20
CA ALA A 126 3.74 -16.74 9.05
C ALA A 126 2.25 -16.66 8.68
N SER A 127 1.46 -15.82 9.36
CA SER A 127 0.01 -15.75 9.19
C SER A 127 -0.42 -14.71 8.15
N ILE A 128 -1.55 -14.96 7.49
CA ILE A 128 -2.17 -13.98 6.59
C ILE A 128 -2.53 -12.68 7.31
N GLY A 129 -2.87 -12.76 8.59
CA GLY A 129 -3.14 -11.60 9.42
C GLY A 129 -1.90 -10.73 9.63
N TYR A 130 -0.71 -11.34 9.66
CA TYR A 130 0.57 -10.64 9.84
C TYR A 130 0.93 -9.89 8.57
N GLU A 131 0.84 -10.56 7.43
CA GLU A 131 1.06 -9.91 6.11
C GLU A 131 0.07 -8.76 5.89
N ARG A 132 -1.20 -8.93 6.29
CA ARG A 132 -2.19 -7.86 6.27
C ARG A 132 -1.78 -6.69 7.17
N ALA A 133 -1.45 -6.93 8.44
CA ALA A 133 -1.03 -5.87 9.36
C ALA A 133 0.20 -5.13 8.82
N ARG A 134 1.20 -5.87 8.34
CA ARG A 134 2.42 -5.32 7.74
C ARG A 134 2.12 -4.47 6.50
N LEU A 135 1.22 -4.93 5.63
CA LEU A 135 0.79 -4.17 4.45
C LEU A 135 0.12 -2.86 4.85
N LEU A 136 -0.75 -2.86 5.86
CA LEU A 136 -1.43 -1.65 6.34
C LEU A 136 -0.42 -0.61 6.87
N VAL A 137 0.56 -1.05 7.65
CA VAL A 137 1.61 -0.16 8.18
C VAL A 137 2.50 0.40 7.05
N GLN A 138 2.90 -0.45 6.10
CA GLN A 138 3.70 -0.02 4.95
C GLN A 138 2.93 0.98 4.07
N ALA A 139 1.64 0.74 3.83
CA ALA A 139 0.79 1.63 3.07
C ALA A 139 0.61 2.99 3.78
N ALA A 140 0.41 2.99 5.10
CA ALA A 140 0.31 4.21 5.89
C ALA A 140 1.61 5.03 5.83
N ALA A 141 2.77 4.37 6.01
CA ALA A 141 4.08 5.00 5.92
C ALA A 141 4.32 5.61 4.53
N LEU A 142 4.04 4.86 3.46
CA LEU A 142 4.21 5.35 2.10
C LEU A 142 3.26 6.50 1.77
N ARG A 143 2.01 6.45 2.25
CA ARG A 143 1.05 7.55 2.09
C ARG A 143 1.57 8.85 2.73
N ILE A 144 2.10 8.78 3.94
CA ILE A 144 2.67 9.95 4.64
C ILE A 144 3.85 10.49 3.85
N ARG A 145 4.76 9.60 3.40
CA ARG A 145 5.90 9.96 2.55
C ARG A 145 5.48 10.69 1.28
N MET A 146 4.53 10.13 0.52
CA MET A 146 4.06 10.75 -0.73
C MET A 146 3.38 12.09 -0.49
N ASP A 147 2.56 12.23 0.57
CA ASP A 147 1.95 13.51 0.94
C ASP A 147 3.04 14.56 1.30
N GLU A 148 4.15 14.18 1.95
CA GLU A 148 5.28 15.07 2.25
C GLU A 148 6.09 15.44 1.00
N GLU A 149 6.44 14.46 0.16
CA GLU A 149 7.15 14.67 -1.10
C GLU A 149 6.37 15.59 -2.04
N ALA A 150 5.06 15.42 -2.16
CA ALA A 150 4.21 16.30 -2.97
C ALA A 150 4.29 17.77 -2.50
N ARG A 151 4.26 18.01 -1.19
CA ARG A 151 4.38 19.37 -0.63
C ARG A 151 5.80 19.93 -0.83
N GLU A 152 6.81 19.08 -0.74
CA GLU A 152 8.21 19.48 -0.91
C GLU A 152 8.52 19.83 -2.37
N ILE A 153 8.07 19.02 -3.32
CA ILE A 153 8.20 19.29 -4.77
C ILE A 153 7.58 20.65 -5.10
N ASP A 154 6.35 20.91 -4.65
CA ASP A 154 5.70 22.20 -4.91
C ASP A 154 6.44 23.38 -4.27
N ARG A 155 6.96 23.20 -3.05
CA ARG A 155 7.77 24.22 -2.34
C ARG A 155 9.09 24.51 -3.04
N LEU A 156 9.84 23.48 -3.44
CA LEU A 156 11.14 23.61 -4.10
C LEU A 156 11.01 24.20 -5.50
N HIS A 157 9.97 23.80 -6.23
CA HIS A 157 9.67 24.35 -7.55
C HIS A 157 9.40 25.86 -7.49
N ARG A 158 8.55 26.32 -6.56
CA ARG A 158 8.27 27.75 -6.37
C ARG A 158 9.51 28.58 -6.01
N ARG A 159 10.53 27.94 -5.40
CA ARG A 159 11.78 28.58 -5.00
C ARG A 159 12.89 28.47 -6.05
N GLY A 160 12.68 27.73 -7.14
CA GLY A 160 13.72 27.45 -8.13
C GLY A 160 14.94 26.74 -7.52
N SER A 161 14.71 25.82 -6.58
CA SER A 161 15.79 25.14 -5.84
C SER A 161 16.45 24.03 -6.66
N ASP A 162 17.77 23.92 -6.58
CA ASP A 162 18.55 22.87 -7.25
C ASP A 162 18.22 21.45 -6.75
N HIS A 163 17.81 21.33 -5.48
CA HIS A 163 17.35 20.06 -4.88
C HIS A 163 16.01 19.52 -5.44
N LEU A 164 15.35 20.23 -6.35
CA LEU A 164 14.09 19.78 -6.95
C LEU A 164 14.28 18.44 -7.70
N ALA A 165 15.35 18.31 -8.48
CA ALA A 165 15.60 17.10 -9.27
C ALA A 165 15.77 15.85 -8.40
N GLU A 166 16.53 15.95 -7.31
CA GLU A 166 16.70 14.86 -6.33
C GLU A 166 15.37 14.47 -5.66
N THR A 167 14.51 15.46 -5.39
CA THR A 167 13.19 15.21 -4.78
C THR A 167 12.22 14.56 -5.78
N LEU A 168 12.30 14.92 -7.07
CA LEU A 168 11.54 14.24 -8.13
C LEU A 168 11.97 12.78 -8.29
N GLU A 169 13.26 12.48 -8.23
CA GLU A 169 13.77 11.11 -8.29
C GLU A 169 13.25 10.26 -7.11
N ARG A 170 13.30 10.81 -5.89
CA ARG A 170 12.69 10.17 -4.71
C ARG A 170 11.18 9.96 -4.90
N GLY A 171 10.50 10.91 -5.51
CA GLY A 171 9.09 10.79 -5.88
C GLY A 171 8.83 9.63 -6.85
N SER A 172 9.68 9.41 -7.85
CA SER A 172 9.57 8.27 -8.77
C SER A 172 9.68 6.93 -8.04
N GLN A 173 10.60 6.82 -7.08
CA GLN A 173 10.74 5.61 -6.23
C GLN A 173 9.48 5.36 -5.39
N SER A 174 8.91 6.41 -4.79
CA SER A 174 7.66 6.32 -4.03
C SER A 174 6.48 5.87 -4.90
N LEU A 175 6.37 6.41 -6.12
CA LEU A 175 5.32 6.03 -7.07
C LEU A 175 5.45 4.56 -7.51
N GLN A 176 6.67 4.10 -7.82
CA GLN A 176 6.92 2.69 -8.13
C GLN A 176 6.53 1.78 -6.96
N ARG A 177 6.92 2.15 -5.74
CA ARG A 177 6.60 1.39 -4.54
C ARG A 177 5.11 1.34 -4.25
N ALA A 178 4.39 2.42 -4.53
CA ALA A 178 2.94 2.48 -4.36
C ALA A 178 2.23 1.50 -5.31
N SER A 179 2.69 1.38 -6.55
CA SER A 179 2.16 0.40 -7.51
C SER A 179 2.43 -1.06 -7.10
N GLU A 180 3.53 -1.33 -6.40
CA GLU A 180 3.78 -2.65 -5.79
C GLU A 180 2.85 -2.93 -4.62
N ILE A 181 2.66 -1.96 -3.72
CA ILE A 181 1.76 -2.10 -2.57
C ILE A 181 0.30 -2.22 -3.04
N ASP A 182 -0.11 -1.51 -4.08
CA ASP A 182 -1.47 -1.63 -4.66
C ASP A 182 -1.74 -3.04 -5.18
N ARG A 183 -0.77 -3.65 -5.87
CA ARG A 183 -0.86 -5.05 -6.32
C ARG A 183 -1.01 -6.02 -5.14
N ARG A 184 -0.30 -5.79 -4.03
CA ARG A 184 -0.44 -6.59 -2.81
C ARG A 184 -1.80 -6.42 -2.15
N PHE A 185 -2.37 -5.22 -2.16
CA PHE A 185 -3.76 -5.02 -1.74
C PHE A 185 -4.73 -5.83 -2.61
N GLY A 186 -4.55 -5.80 -3.94
CA GLY A 186 -5.34 -6.61 -4.87
C GLY A 186 -5.30 -8.09 -4.50
N TRP A 187 -4.09 -8.64 -4.34
CA TRP A 187 -3.92 -10.05 -3.97
C TRP A 187 -4.58 -10.42 -2.63
N LEU A 188 -4.43 -9.59 -1.58
CA LEU A 188 -5.07 -9.84 -0.28
C LEU A 188 -6.60 -9.74 -0.33
N VAL A 189 -7.13 -8.84 -1.16
CA VAL A 189 -8.57 -8.73 -1.41
C VAL A 189 -9.09 -9.97 -2.11
N ASP A 190 -8.40 -10.44 -3.15
CA ASP A 190 -8.79 -11.64 -3.90
C ASP A 190 -8.72 -12.90 -3.02
N ASP A 191 -7.67 -13.05 -2.21
CA ASP A 191 -7.53 -14.15 -1.24
C ASP A 191 -8.65 -14.12 -0.17
N ALA A 192 -8.98 -12.94 0.37
CA ALA A 192 -10.06 -12.78 1.33
C ALA A 192 -11.43 -13.15 0.73
N LEU A 193 -11.70 -12.72 -0.50
CA LEU A 193 -12.92 -13.07 -1.23
C LEU A 193 -13.00 -14.57 -1.52
N TYR A 194 -11.89 -15.18 -1.94
CA TYR A 194 -11.81 -16.62 -2.20
C TYR A 194 -12.09 -17.46 -0.94
N ARG A 195 -11.57 -17.05 0.22
CA ARG A 195 -11.79 -17.72 1.51
C ARG A 195 -13.12 -17.38 2.18
N GLY A 196 -13.84 -16.38 1.68
CA GLY A 196 -15.05 -15.84 2.32
C GLY A 196 -14.78 -15.06 3.62
N ASP A 197 -13.55 -14.64 3.89
CA ASP A 197 -13.21 -13.79 5.06
C ASP A 197 -13.50 -12.32 4.75
N THR A 198 -14.75 -11.92 4.96
CA THR A 198 -15.21 -10.55 4.66
C THR A 198 -14.99 -9.53 5.77
N ASN A 199 -14.53 -9.98 6.95
CA ASN A 199 -14.42 -9.12 8.14
C ASN A 199 -13.46 -7.94 7.96
N HIS A 200 -12.45 -8.10 7.11
CA HIS A 200 -11.38 -7.11 6.90
C HIS A 200 -11.41 -6.45 5.52
N LEU A 201 -12.36 -6.83 4.66
CA LEU A 201 -12.41 -6.37 3.27
C LEU A 201 -12.65 -4.86 3.18
N GLU A 202 -13.54 -4.31 4.01
CA GLU A 202 -13.77 -2.87 4.06
C GLU A 202 -12.50 -2.11 4.47
N GLN A 203 -11.77 -2.62 5.47
CA GLN A 203 -10.52 -2.01 5.94
C GLN A 203 -9.44 -2.03 4.84
N LEU A 204 -9.31 -3.16 4.12
CA LEU A 204 -8.38 -3.29 3.00
C LEU A 204 -8.69 -2.27 1.89
N TYR A 205 -9.94 -2.18 1.45
CA TYR A 205 -10.33 -1.21 0.43
C TYR A 205 -10.13 0.23 0.90
N ARG A 206 -10.48 0.55 2.14
CA ARG A 206 -10.31 1.90 2.70
C ARG A 206 -8.85 2.32 2.69
N CYS A 207 -7.94 1.47 3.18
CA CYS A 207 -6.51 1.77 3.20
C CYS A 207 -5.93 1.83 1.78
N ARG A 208 -6.36 0.93 0.88
CA ARG A 208 -5.98 0.97 -0.54
C ARG A 208 -6.38 2.30 -1.19
N PHE A 209 -7.62 2.74 -1.03
CA PHE A 209 -8.08 4.02 -1.61
C PHE A 209 -7.34 5.22 -1.04
N ARG A 210 -7.00 5.20 0.25
CA ARG A 210 -6.21 6.26 0.89
C ARG A 210 -4.78 6.32 0.33
N LEU A 211 -4.17 5.17 0.07
CA LEU A 211 -2.88 5.09 -0.62
C LEU A 211 -2.99 5.65 -2.05
N LEU A 212 -3.98 5.19 -2.82
CA LEU A 212 -4.20 5.65 -4.20
C LEU A 212 -4.47 7.16 -4.28
N ARG A 213 -5.17 7.74 -3.30
CA ARG A 213 -5.37 9.19 -3.21
C ARG A 213 -4.04 9.94 -3.11
N ALA A 214 -3.12 9.46 -2.26
CA ALA A 214 -1.80 10.09 -2.11
C ALA A 214 -0.91 9.83 -3.32
N TYR A 215 -0.99 8.63 -3.92
CA TYR A 215 -0.33 8.31 -5.19
C TYR A 215 -0.73 9.29 -6.29
N SER A 216 -2.04 9.47 -6.52
CA SER A 216 -2.53 10.41 -7.54
C SER A 216 -2.10 11.85 -7.25
N GLY A 217 -2.12 12.25 -5.98
CA GLY A 217 -1.66 13.59 -5.57
C GLY A 217 -0.19 13.84 -5.89
N LEU A 218 0.69 12.89 -5.54
CA LEU A 218 2.10 12.96 -5.85
C LEU A 218 2.34 12.91 -7.36
N TRP A 219 1.70 11.97 -8.07
CA TRP A 219 1.87 11.77 -9.51
C TRP A 219 1.53 13.03 -10.32
N LEU A 220 0.43 13.71 -9.99
CA LEU A 220 0.03 14.95 -10.67
C LEU A 220 1.08 16.05 -10.50
N ILE A 221 1.54 16.29 -9.27
CA ILE A 221 2.53 17.33 -8.98
C ILE A 221 3.89 16.95 -9.59
N HIS A 222 4.30 15.70 -9.46
CA HIS A 222 5.55 15.18 -10.00
C HIS A 222 5.64 15.37 -11.52
N ASN A 223 4.60 14.96 -12.25
CA ASN A 223 4.55 15.14 -13.70
C ASN A 223 4.49 16.62 -14.12
N GLU A 224 3.71 17.45 -13.42
CA GLU A 224 3.63 18.89 -13.71
C GLU A 224 5.00 19.57 -13.54
N ARG A 225 5.82 19.10 -12.60
CA ARG A 225 7.16 19.66 -12.32
C ARG A 225 8.30 19.01 -13.11
N GLY A 226 7.99 18.18 -14.11
CA GLY A 226 8.98 17.58 -15.01
C GLY A 226 9.65 16.31 -14.47
N GLY A 227 9.04 15.65 -13.48
CA GLY A 227 9.45 14.33 -13.06
C GLY A 227 9.18 13.28 -14.14
N ILE A 228 10.01 12.25 -14.20
CA ILE A 228 9.83 11.11 -15.10
C ILE A 228 9.06 10.02 -14.35
N SER A 229 7.78 9.87 -14.68
CA SER A 229 6.97 8.76 -14.19
C SER A 229 7.58 7.44 -14.67
N PRO A 230 7.64 6.39 -13.82
CA PRO A 230 8.17 5.08 -14.20
C PRO A 230 7.22 4.27 -15.14
N PHE A 231 6.23 4.93 -15.75
CA PHE A 231 5.20 4.35 -16.62
C PHE A 231 5.06 5.17 -17.90
#